data_AF-A0A977KWF2-F1
#
_entry.id   AF-A0A977KWF2-F1
#
_cell.length_a   1.000
_cell.length_b   1.000
_cell.length_c   1.000
_cell.angle_alpha   90.00
_cell.angle_beta   90.00
_cell.angle_gamma   90.00
#
_symmetry.space_group_name_H-M   'P 1'
#
loop_
_entity.id
_entity.type
_entity.pdbx_description
1 polymer ?
#
loop_
_entity_poly.entity_id
_entity_poly.type
_entity_poly.pdbx_seq_one_letter_code
_entity_poly.pdbx_strand_id
1 'polypeptide(L)'
;MLKQQFDNQYYLNGETYLYVARRLHYKNTLTLLEKLGSGAIGIEKVIQIVESRFKAKGLSVSNRTLVGTKPSLLGTEPNQEIILATCCFPLPQDGEIVGIISERNKKPLLRVHRQDCPNLNNIRPEHQQILQWNCQVCTVEIQVTMKNRPGILMSILQTFII
;
A
#
# COMPACT_ATOMS: atom_id res chain seq x y z
N MET A 1 14.35 -11.46 -9.34
CA MET A 1 13.90 -12.63 -8.55
C MET A 1 13.20 -12.22 -7.25
N LEU A 2 13.75 -11.32 -6.41
CA LEU A 2 13.11 -10.95 -5.12
C LEU A 2 11.72 -10.28 -5.25
N LYS A 3 11.47 -9.49 -6.31
CA LYS A 3 10.18 -8.81 -6.53
C LYS A 3 8.98 -9.78 -6.65
N GLN A 4 9.22 -11.00 -7.16
CA GLN A 4 8.18 -12.03 -7.32
C GLN A 4 7.86 -12.80 -6.02
N GLN A 5 8.75 -12.80 -5.02
CA GLN A 5 8.51 -13.50 -3.75
C GLN A 5 7.70 -12.69 -2.74
N PHE A 6 7.68 -11.35 -2.88
CA PHE A 6 7.06 -10.46 -1.90
C PHE A 6 5.79 -9.77 -2.40
N ASP A 7 5.49 -9.81 -3.71
CA ASP A 7 4.23 -9.28 -4.23
C ASP A 7 3.05 -10.15 -3.73
N ASN A 8 2.29 -9.59 -2.79
CA ASN A 8 0.94 -9.99 -2.37
C ASN A 8 0.75 -11.24 -1.47
N GLN A 9 1.81 -11.90 -0.97
CA GLN A 9 1.61 -13.14 -0.19
C GLN A 9 1.63 -12.97 1.34
N TYR A 10 2.30 -11.94 1.88
CA TYR A 10 2.53 -11.84 3.32
C TYR A 10 2.28 -10.43 3.86
N TYR A 11 1.07 -10.20 4.38
CA TYR A 11 0.78 -9.02 5.19
C TYR A 11 1.13 -9.31 6.65
N LEU A 12 2.24 -8.74 7.14
CA LEU A 12 2.61 -8.83 8.55
C LEU A 12 1.96 -7.66 9.30
N ASN A 13 0.84 -7.93 9.96
CA ASN A 13 0.29 -7.00 10.95
C ASN A 13 1.03 -7.14 12.30
N GLY A 14 0.82 -6.21 13.23
CA GLY A 14 1.46 -6.22 14.56
C GLY A 14 1.31 -7.55 15.31
N GLU A 15 0.16 -8.21 15.19
CA GLU A 15 -0.07 -9.53 15.78
C GLU A 15 0.80 -10.63 15.18
N THR A 16 1.07 -10.57 13.88
CA THR A 16 1.88 -11.57 13.18
C THR A 16 3.35 -11.42 13.55
N TYR A 17 3.86 -10.18 13.64
CA TYR A 17 5.19 -9.92 14.19
C TYR A 17 5.33 -10.43 15.62
N LEU A 18 4.31 -10.21 16.47
CA LEU A 18 4.34 -10.66 17.85
C LEU A 18 4.33 -12.19 17.95
N TYR A 19 3.57 -12.87 17.08
CA TYR A 19 3.58 -14.33 17.00
C TYR A 19 4.98 -14.85 16.62
N VAL A 20 5.59 -14.29 15.59
CA VAL A 20 6.93 -14.70 15.13
C VAL A 20 7.97 -14.46 16.24
N ALA A 21 7.92 -13.30 16.90
CA ALA A 21 8.81 -12.96 18.00
C ALA A 21 8.71 -14.00 19.14
N ARG A 22 7.47 -14.33 19.56
CA ARG A 22 7.24 -15.35 20.59
C ARG A 22 7.73 -16.74 20.17
N ARG A 23 7.54 -17.12 18.91
CA ARG A 23 7.97 -18.43 18.38
C ARG A 23 9.50 -18.55 18.34
N LEU A 24 10.20 -17.43 18.19
CA LEU A 24 11.66 -17.34 18.19
C LEU A 24 12.22 -16.96 19.58
N HIS A 25 11.38 -16.94 20.62
CA HIS A 25 11.75 -16.59 21.99
C HIS A 25 12.35 -15.17 22.14
N TYR A 26 11.94 -14.24 21.27
CA TYR A 26 12.28 -12.83 21.42
C TYR A 26 11.28 -12.12 22.34
N LYS A 27 11.80 -11.18 23.14
CA LYS A 27 11.04 -10.43 24.14
C LYS A 27 9.90 -9.62 23.53
N ASN A 28 10.13 -9.03 22.36
CA ASN A 28 9.16 -8.19 21.67
C ASN A 28 9.43 -8.16 20.16
N THR A 29 8.54 -7.49 19.42
CA THR A 29 8.64 -7.32 17.97
C THR A 29 9.88 -6.52 17.56
N LEU A 30 10.31 -5.56 18.39
CA LEU A 30 11.50 -4.76 18.12
C LEU A 30 12.77 -5.61 18.05
N THR A 31 12.98 -6.51 19.03
CA THR A 31 14.12 -7.45 19.01
C THR A 31 14.08 -8.37 17.79
N LEU A 32 12.90 -8.81 17.35
CA LEU A 32 12.76 -9.56 16.11
C LEU A 32 13.25 -8.75 14.91
N LEU A 33 12.83 -7.49 14.78
CA LEU A 33 13.23 -6.61 13.68
C LEU A 33 14.72 -6.27 13.72
N GLU A 34 15.30 -6.06 14.90
CA GLU A 34 16.74 -5.86 15.08
C GLU A 34 17.54 -7.07 14.60
N LYS A 35 17.13 -8.28 14.98
CA LYS A 35 17.80 -9.52 14.57
C LYS A 35 17.65 -9.77 13.07
N LEU A 36 16.49 -9.45 12.50
CA LEU A 36 16.25 -9.56 11.06
C LEU A 36 17.09 -8.53 10.28
N GLY A 37 17.09 -7.27 10.72
CA GLY A 37 17.81 -6.17 10.08
C GLY A 37 19.34 -6.28 10.18
N SER A 38 19.85 -6.95 11.22
CA SER A 38 21.27 -7.29 11.36
C SER A 38 21.69 -8.55 10.59
N GLY A 39 20.74 -9.30 10.02
CA GLY A 39 21.00 -10.59 9.38
C GLY A 39 21.27 -11.74 10.35
N ALA A 40 21.12 -11.51 11.66
CA ALA A 40 21.25 -12.55 12.68
C ALA A 40 20.16 -13.63 12.57
N ILE A 41 19.03 -13.29 11.92
CA ILE A 41 18.04 -14.25 11.44
C ILE A 41 17.76 -13.98 9.96
N GLY A 42 17.74 -15.05 9.16
CA GLY A 42 17.36 -14.99 7.74
C GLY A 42 15.85 -14.80 7.56
N ILE A 43 15.46 -14.08 6.51
CA ILE A 43 14.05 -13.82 6.18
C ILE A 43 13.27 -15.11 5.90
N GLU A 44 13.95 -16.14 5.41
CA GLU A 44 13.39 -17.46 5.11
C GLU A 44 12.81 -18.10 6.37
N LYS A 45 13.49 -17.93 7.51
CA LYS A 45 13.04 -18.48 8.80
C LYS A 45 11.76 -17.79 9.27
N VAL A 46 11.66 -16.48 9.05
CA VAL A 46 10.46 -15.69 9.36
C VAL A 46 9.30 -16.16 8.48
N ILE A 47 9.52 -16.29 7.18
CA ILE A 47 8.51 -16.75 6.21
C ILE A 47 7.96 -18.14 6.60
N GLN A 48 8.85 -19.11 6.92
CA GLN A 48 8.44 -20.44 7.35
C GLN A 48 7.51 -20.43 8.57
N ILE A 49 7.80 -19.59 9.56
CA ILE A 49 6.97 -19.47 10.77
C ILE A 49 5.60 -18.87 10.42
N VAL A 50 5.59 -17.84 9.57
CA VAL A 50 4.35 -17.19 9.12
C VAL A 50 3.48 -18.17 8.35
N GLU A 51 4.05 -18.89 7.37
CA GLU A 51 3.33 -19.92 6.60
C GLU A 51 2.75 -21.01 7.51
N SER A 52 3.50 -21.46 8.52
CA SER A 52 3.02 -22.48 9.46
C SER A 52 1.79 -22.02 10.25
N ARG A 53 1.72 -20.72 10.59
CA ARG A 53 0.58 -20.12 11.28
C ARG A 53 -0.66 -20.08 10.39
N PHE A 54 -0.50 -19.71 9.11
CA PHE A 54 -1.61 -19.66 8.17
C PHE A 54 -2.17 -21.06 7.89
N LYS A 55 -1.29 -22.05 7.67
CA LYS A 55 -1.68 -23.46 7.53
C LYS A 55 -2.44 -23.98 8.75
N ALA A 56 -1.95 -23.69 9.97
CA ALA A 56 -2.60 -24.12 11.21
C ALA A 56 -3.99 -23.48 11.45
N LYS A 57 -4.26 -22.32 10.84
CA LYS A 57 -5.57 -21.66 10.91
C LYS A 57 -6.55 -22.07 9.81
N GLY A 58 -6.19 -23.02 8.94
CA GLY A 58 -7.01 -23.39 7.78
C GLY A 58 -7.19 -22.24 6.78
N LEU A 59 -6.40 -21.17 6.90
CA LEU A 59 -6.40 -20.04 6.00
C LEU A 59 -5.47 -20.39 4.84
N SER A 60 -6.04 -20.59 3.65
CA SER A 60 -5.25 -20.51 2.41
C SER A 60 -4.54 -19.17 2.39
N VAL A 61 -3.26 -19.14 2.00
CA VAL A 61 -2.57 -17.92 1.56
C VAL A 61 -3.23 -17.50 0.25
N SER A 62 -4.48 -17.06 0.36
CA SER A 62 -5.16 -16.36 -0.69
C SER A 62 -4.36 -15.08 -0.85
N ASN A 63 -3.87 -14.84 -2.07
CA ASN A 63 -3.65 -13.50 -2.56
C ASN A 63 -4.96 -12.75 -2.32
N ARG A 64 -5.12 -12.19 -1.12
CA ARG A 64 -5.96 -11.04 -0.94
C ARG A 64 -5.23 -10.01 -1.77
N THR A 65 -5.62 -9.91 -3.05
CA THR A 65 -5.56 -8.66 -3.77
C THR A 65 -5.89 -7.64 -2.71
N LEU A 66 -4.93 -6.77 -2.37
CA LEU A 66 -5.23 -5.62 -1.56
C LEU A 66 -6.53 -5.13 -2.18
N VAL A 67 -7.63 -5.23 -1.42
CA VAL A 67 -8.80 -4.45 -1.75
C VAL A 67 -8.25 -3.08 -1.46
N GLY A 68 -7.53 -2.51 -2.44
CA GLY A 68 -7.11 -1.14 -2.47
C GLY A 68 -8.44 -0.48 -2.28
N THR A 69 -8.64 0.00 -1.06
CA THR A 69 -9.90 0.56 -0.62
C THR A 69 -10.17 1.59 -1.67
N LYS A 70 -11.13 1.31 -2.58
CA LYS A 70 -11.38 2.20 -3.71
C LYS A 70 -11.49 3.58 -3.09
N PRO A 71 -10.74 4.58 -3.59
CA PRO A 71 -10.72 5.88 -2.96
C PRO A 71 -12.16 6.32 -2.72
N SER A 72 -12.47 6.63 -1.47
CA SER A 72 -13.85 6.95 -1.09
C SER A 72 -14.11 8.39 -1.53
N LEU A 73 -14.96 8.54 -2.54
CA LEU A 73 -15.23 9.81 -3.20
C LEU A 73 -16.74 10.04 -3.28
N LEU A 74 -17.12 11.30 -3.13
CA LEU A 74 -18.46 11.79 -3.46
C LEU A 74 -18.47 12.30 -4.91
N GLY A 75 -19.65 12.22 -5.53
CA GLY A 75 -19.87 12.71 -6.89
C GLY A 75 -19.44 11.74 -7.98
N THR A 76 -19.26 10.43 -7.70
CA THR A 76 -18.90 9.40 -8.69
C THR A 76 -20.12 8.61 -9.15
N GLU A 77 -20.10 8.10 -10.38
CA GLU A 77 -21.18 7.27 -10.91
C GLU A 77 -21.05 5.79 -10.53
N PRO A 78 -22.17 5.05 -10.40
CA PRO A 78 -22.15 3.61 -10.20
C PRO A 78 -21.38 2.90 -11.32
N ASN A 79 -20.60 1.88 -10.97
CA ASN A 79 -19.77 1.08 -11.90
C ASN A 79 -18.66 1.84 -12.64
N GLN A 80 -18.37 3.09 -12.26
CA GLN A 80 -17.21 3.83 -12.77
C GLN A 80 -15.92 3.27 -12.16
N GLU A 81 -14.93 2.99 -13.01
CA GLU A 81 -13.57 2.67 -12.54
C GLU A 81 -12.91 3.96 -12.06
N ILE A 82 -12.29 3.95 -10.88
CA ILE A 82 -11.64 5.14 -10.31
C ILE A 82 -10.16 4.85 -10.15
N ILE A 83 -9.33 5.73 -10.68
CA ILE A 83 -7.87 5.64 -10.58
C ILE A 83 -7.33 7.01 -10.13
N LEU A 84 -6.49 7.02 -9.10
CA LEU A 84 -5.75 8.23 -8.70
C LEU A 84 -4.59 8.47 -9.67
N ALA A 85 -4.39 9.72 -10.08
CA ALA A 85 -3.32 10.07 -11.00
C ALA A 85 -1.94 9.96 -10.33
N THR A 86 -1.01 9.30 -11.00
CA THR A 86 0.38 9.14 -10.56
C THR A 86 1.25 10.38 -10.80
N CYS A 87 0.72 11.42 -11.42
CA CYS A 87 1.46 12.66 -11.66
C CYS A 87 1.41 13.65 -10.49
N CYS A 88 0.34 13.60 -9.68
CA CYS A 88 0.13 14.50 -8.55
C CYS A 88 -0.23 13.78 -7.25
N PHE A 89 -0.44 12.45 -7.29
CA PHE A 89 -0.76 11.60 -6.13
C PHE A 89 -1.77 12.24 -5.17
N PRO A 90 -3.01 12.51 -5.62
CA PRO A 90 -3.96 13.29 -4.83
C PRO A 90 -4.31 12.57 -3.53
N LEU A 91 -4.22 13.29 -2.40
CA LEU A 91 -4.59 12.82 -1.07
C LEU A 91 -5.75 13.65 -0.49
N PRO A 92 -6.50 13.11 0.49
CA PRO A 92 -7.57 13.85 1.17
C PRO A 92 -7.20 15.21 1.75
N GLN A 93 -5.94 15.38 2.17
CA GLN A 93 -5.46 16.61 2.81
C GLN A 93 -4.91 17.64 1.82
N ASP A 94 -4.79 17.28 0.53
CA ASP A 94 -4.18 18.15 -0.48
C ASP A 94 -5.13 19.23 -1.02
N GLY A 95 -6.40 19.24 -0.58
CA GLY A 95 -7.43 20.18 -1.01
C GLY A 95 -8.38 19.60 -2.06
N GLU A 96 -8.80 20.45 -3.00
CA GLU A 96 -9.83 20.12 -3.98
C GLU A 96 -9.30 19.16 -5.08
N ILE A 97 -10.19 18.26 -5.53
CA ILE A 97 -9.88 17.25 -6.55
C ILE A 97 -10.86 17.34 -7.71
N VAL A 98 -10.39 16.90 -8.88
CA VAL A 98 -11.16 16.87 -10.11
C VAL A 98 -10.94 15.53 -10.81
N GLY A 99 -12.02 14.96 -11.32
CA GLY A 99 -12.01 13.75 -12.12
C GLY A 99 -12.03 14.07 -13.61
N ILE A 100 -11.18 13.40 -14.37
CA ILE A 100 -11.22 13.41 -15.83
C ILE A 100 -11.90 12.15 -16.30
N ILE A 101 -13.02 12.32 -17.02
CA ILE A 101 -13.81 11.22 -17.55
C ILE A 101 -13.14 10.72 -18.83
N SER A 102 -12.95 9.41 -18.91
CA SER A 102 -12.43 8.70 -20.07
C SER A 102 -13.08 7.33 -20.18
N GLU A 103 -12.78 6.58 -21.25
CA GLU A 103 -13.23 5.20 -21.40
C GLU A 103 -12.04 4.24 -21.47
N ARG A 104 -12.14 3.11 -20.77
CA ARG A 104 -11.17 2.02 -20.83
C ARG A 104 -11.92 0.70 -20.93
N ASN A 105 -11.63 -0.10 -21.96
CA ASN A 105 -12.27 -1.40 -22.18
C ASN A 105 -13.82 -1.32 -22.17
N LYS A 106 -14.39 -0.27 -22.76
CA LYS A 106 -15.85 0.00 -22.79
C LYS A 106 -16.46 0.26 -21.40
N LYS A 107 -15.65 0.61 -20.40
CA LYS A 107 -16.10 1.05 -19.07
C LYS A 107 -15.71 2.51 -18.85
N PRO A 108 -16.59 3.32 -18.23
CA PRO A 108 -16.24 4.67 -17.85
C PRO A 108 -15.16 4.64 -16.77
N LEU A 109 -14.11 5.42 -16.99
CA LEU A 109 -12.94 5.55 -16.15
C LEU A 109 -12.83 7.01 -15.69
N LEU A 110 -12.79 7.21 -14.38
CA LEU A 110 -12.53 8.48 -13.74
C LEU A 110 -11.08 8.51 -13.25
N ARG A 111 -10.26 9.35 -13.89
CA ARG A 111 -8.90 9.61 -13.42
C ARG A 111 -8.90 10.84 -12.54
N VAL A 112 -8.57 10.68 -11.27
CA VAL A 112 -8.66 11.75 -10.26
C VAL A 112 -7.32 12.47 -10.14
N HIS A 113 -7.35 13.79 -10.23
CA HIS A 113 -6.23 14.70 -10.09
C HIS A 113 -6.50 15.70 -8.95
N ARG A 114 -5.44 16.34 -8.45
CA ARG A 114 -5.59 17.59 -7.69
C ARG A 114 -6.05 18.68 -8.64
N GLN A 115 -6.86 19.62 -8.16
CA GLN A 115 -7.35 20.75 -8.96
C GLN A 115 -6.21 21.63 -9.52
N ASP A 116 -5.10 21.74 -8.80
CA ASP A 116 -3.91 22.52 -9.17
C ASP A 116 -2.94 21.77 -10.09
N CYS A 117 -3.31 20.58 -10.60
CA CYS A 117 -2.38 19.74 -11.35
C CYS A 117 -2.05 20.36 -12.73
N PRO A 118 -0.76 20.56 -13.08
CA PRO A 118 -0.36 21.22 -14.33
C PRO A 118 -0.76 20.43 -15.59
N ASN A 119 -1.02 19.13 -15.46
CA ASN A 119 -1.50 18.29 -16.56
C ASN A 119 -2.96 18.57 -16.94
N LEU A 120 -3.67 19.40 -16.16
CA LEU A 120 -5.05 19.78 -16.43
C LEU A 120 -5.20 21.02 -17.30
N ASN A 121 -4.11 21.79 -17.52
CA ASN A 121 -4.16 23.09 -18.19
C ASN A 121 -4.82 23.08 -19.58
N ASN A 122 -4.75 21.95 -20.29
CA ASN A 122 -5.31 21.80 -21.63
C ASN A 122 -6.57 20.91 -21.68
N ILE A 123 -7.09 20.49 -20.52
CA ILE A 123 -8.31 19.68 -20.45
C ILE A 123 -9.51 20.60 -20.44
N ARG A 124 -10.39 20.44 -21.41
CA ARG A 124 -11.59 21.26 -21.51
C ARG A 124 -12.55 20.99 -20.33
N PRO A 125 -13.22 22.01 -19.78
CA PRO A 125 -14.08 21.87 -18.61
C PRO A 125 -15.19 20.82 -18.73
N GLU A 126 -15.71 20.56 -19.94
CA GLU A 126 -16.77 19.57 -20.15
C GLU A 126 -16.33 18.12 -19.90
N HIS A 127 -15.03 17.84 -19.89
CA HIS A 127 -14.47 16.53 -19.55
C HIS A 127 -14.07 16.41 -18.07
N GLN A 128 -14.31 17.48 -17.30
CA GLN A 128 -13.97 17.56 -15.89
C GLN A 128 -15.22 17.33 -15.03
N GLN A 129 -15.03 16.63 -13.93
CA GLN A 129 -16.05 16.32 -12.94
C GLN A 129 -15.54 16.74 -11.57
N ILE A 130 -16.28 17.60 -10.88
CA ILE A 130 -15.92 18.03 -9.52
C ILE A 130 -16.16 16.85 -8.57
N LEU A 131 -15.19 16.55 -7.73
CA LEU A 131 -15.24 15.45 -6.78
C LEU A 131 -14.89 15.93 -5.37
N GLN A 132 -15.27 15.15 -4.36
CA GLN A 132 -14.87 15.40 -2.99
C GLN A 132 -14.42 14.09 -2.33
N TRP A 133 -13.43 14.18 -1.45
CA TRP A 133 -13.04 13.06 -0.61
C TRP A 133 -14.14 12.76 0.40
N ASN A 134 -14.49 11.48 0.54
CA ASN A 134 -15.38 10.97 1.59
C ASN A 134 -14.59 10.27 2.71
N CYS A 135 -13.28 10.50 2.76
CA CYS A 135 -12.41 9.97 3.80
C CYS A 135 -11.38 11.02 4.21
N GLN A 136 -10.89 10.93 5.44
CA GLN A 136 -9.83 11.81 5.97
C GLN A 136 -8.42 11.18 5.82
N VAL A 137 -8.37 9.87 5.62
CA VAL A 137 -7.16 9.07 5.50
C VAL A 137 -7.28 8.12 4.31
N CYS A 138 -6.15 7.78 3.71
CA CYS A 138 -6.06 6.80 2.63
C CYS A 138 -4.80 5.94 2.78
N THR A 139 -4.84 4.74 2.21
CA THR A 139 -3.66 3.88 2.09
C THR A 139 -2.84 4.36 0.90
N VAL A 140 -1.54 4.54 1.10
CA VAL A 140 -0.58 4.90 0.05
C VAL A 140 0.47 3.80 -0.11
N GLU A 141 1.00 3.68 -1.32
CA GLU A 141 2.19 2.88 -1.60
C GLU A 141 3.40 3.80 -1.73
N ILE A 142 4.44 3.56 -0.94
CA ILE A 142 5.66 4.37 -0.95
C ILE A 142 6.80 3.50 -1.48
N GLN A 143 7.37 3.91 -2.63
CA GLN A 143 8.56 3.27 -3.16
C GLN A 143 9.82 3.97 -2.64
N VAL A 144 10.66 3.22 -1.92
CA VAL A 144 11.93 3.71 -1.38
C VAL A 144 13.09 3.03 -2.09
N THR A 145 13.99 3.83 -2.68
CA THR A 145 15.23 3.33 -3.33
C THR A 145 16.44 3.82 -2.55
N MET A 146 17.31 2.89 -2.13
CA MET A 146 18.47 3.21 -1.29
C MET A 146 19.70 2.41 -1.69
N LYS A 147 20.88 2.97 -1.38
CA LYS A 147 22.15 2.24 -1.48
C LYS A 147 22.17 1.12 -0.44
N ASN A 148 22.41 -0.11 -0.88
CA ASN A 148 22.53 -1.24 0.02
C ASN A 148 23.72 -1.03 0.97
N ARG A 149 23.45 -1.02 2.28
CA ARG A 149 24.46 -0.98 3.34
C ARG A 149 23.95 -1.76 4.56
N PRO A 150 24.85 -2.33 5.38
CA PRO A 150 24.44 -3.01 6.62
C PRO A 150 23.51 -2.14 7.46
N GLY A 151 22.42 -2.72 7.96
CA GLY A 151 21.43 -2.04 8.79
C GLY A 151 20.44 -1.11 8.06
N ILE A 152 20.49 -0.98 6.73
CA ILE A 152 19.60 -0.05 6.00
C ILE A 152 18.12 -0.36 6.17
N LEU A 153 17.75 -1.65 6.18
CA LEU A 153 16.37 -2.08 6.40
C LEU A 153 15.90 -1.70 7.82
N MET A 154 16.77 -1.81 8.82
CA MET A 154 16.44 -1.42 10.19
C MET A 154 16.17 0.09 10.28
N SER A 155 17.02 0.91 9.65
CA SER A 155 16.81 2.37 9.63
C SER A 155 15.49 2.75 8.98
N ILE A 156 15.11 2.09 7.88
CA ILE A 156 13.80 2.30 7.24
C ILE A 156 12.68 1.91 8.20
N LEU A 157 12.72 0.71 8.77
CA LEU A 157 11.68 0.22 9.66
C LEU A 157 11.48 1.14 10.89
N GLN A 158 12.56 1.60 11.51
CA GLN A 158 12.49 2.56 12.62
C GLN A 158 11.85 3.90 12.23
N THR A 159 11.99 4.32 10.98
CA THR A 159 11.40 5.58 10.49
C THR A 159 9.88 5.47 10.30
N PHE A 160 9.38 4.28 9.94
CA PHE A 160 7.96 4.05 9.64
C PHE A 160 7.18 3.35 10.77
N ILE A 161 7.81 3.00 11.89
CA ILE A 161 7.12 2.58 13.10
C ILE A 161 6.62 3.84 13.81
N ILE A 162 5.32 4.11 13.67
CA ILE A 162 4.56 5.08 14.47
C ILE A 162 3.83 4.32 15.57
#